data_AF-A0A960JFR3-F1
#
_entry.id   AF-A0A960JFR3-F1
#
_cell.length_a   1.000
_cell.length_b   1.000
_cell.length_c   1.000
_cell.angle_alpha   90.00
_cell.angle_beta   90.00
_cell.angle_gamma   90.00
#
_symmetry.space_group_name_H-M   'P 1'
#
loop_
_entity.id
_entity.type
_entity.pdbx_description
1 polymer ?
#
loop_
_entity_poly.entity_id
_entity_poly.type
_entity_poly.pdbx_seq_one_letter_code
_entity_poly.pdbx_strand_id
1 'polypeptide(L)'
;MNLFENLVDELKEENLLEETVITTSKIAKKREVENEILFDEIPGLENSAGEGLRTAAADEDFSGNSADVDYSDPIDPSEGFGPEQIEQQVLMPTDEAVENTDSGEFADADPIEAQDAAEAGDQIVSGDTFGQSELPAEAVEDDVEVEAEAEASKVSGKEAYAQRMTDEVMSLDAVEHVVSGIEREQMRTVPNRYDVVPVKQALHVFLTEFKTLESPQPTESEATLRKEIEKWHTSLLNRDADIPTPLLRLYCEDSGLNSKSLGALARFYRNSPFSENVRSKFDLVITRYFADEAERNRREMNLERDEMIEALTKLYVEWSSVPVYSEDDEDSELVLAAFKFEDFINEAKKCRSFDELLTNGFFKRIKGFKKKTSENFFAPMLVASAVECNVAIGNRYVDLIEKERRNSGADALGERYGGKHDKSVSEATSKTLQLTDLLKETKAKNRQAKAGGKIGRIVSGNRSRESEESSSSGIYKAVMGSLILVGLLIFGYLAYSAIVGDSVKLSESEEKIMLERSFLHKFVKNSAIKEGTFAATVTDKWNSLSRAEKEEVVAKISALGKVKGYEKVELKDASGKVITSTLGTKVDFAK
;
A
#
# COMPACT_ATOMS: atom_id res chain seq x y z
N MET A 1 -51.55 1.29 -0.70
CA MET A 1 -50.53 2.05 -1.46
C MET A 1 -49.15 2.03 -0.78
N ASN A 2 -49.10 1.67 0.51
CA ASN A 2 -47.93 1.77 1.40
C ASN A 2 -46.73 0.87 1.05
N LEU A 3 -46.82 -0.01 0.05
CA LEU A 3 -45.69 -0.84 -0.38
C LEU A 3 -44.59 0.01 -1.05
N PHE A 4 -44.97 1.14 -1.65
CA PHE A 4 -44.04 2.03 -2.35
C PHE A 4 -43.32 2.98 -1.37
N GLU A 5 -44.01 3.43 -0.32
CA GLU A 5 -43.41 4.25 0.75
C GLU A 5 -42.39 3.45 1.54
N ASN A 6 -42.73 2.22 1.96
CA ASN A 6 -41.78 1.33 2.63
C ASN A 6 -40.52 1.05 1.80
N LEU A 7 -40.66 0.87 0.48
CA LEU A 7 -39.51 0.67 -0.43
C LEU A 7 -38.65 1.94 -0.55
N VAL A 8 -39.27 3.12 -0.57
CA VAL A 8 -38.56 4.40 -0.62
C VAL A 8 -37.80 4.66 0.68
N ASP A 9 -38.36 4.30 1.83
CA ASP A 9 -37.69 4.47 3.13
C ASP A 9 -36.58 3.42 3.35
N GLU A 10 -36.78 2.16 2.93
CA GLU A 10 -35.72 1.13 2.91
C GLU A 10 -34.53 1.55 2.02
N LEU A 11 -34.79 2.13 0.83
CA LEU A 11 -33.75 2.66 -0.05
C LEU A 11 -33.03 3.91 0.48
N LYS A 12 -33.68 4.71 1.35
CA LYS A 12 -33.03 5.82 2.08
C LYS A 12 -32.15 5.29 3.22
N GLU A 13 -32.63 4.31 4.00
CA GLU A 13 -31.83 3.70 5.07
C GLU A 13 -30.58 2.99 4.54
N GLU A 14 -30.65 2.37 3.35
CA GLU A 14 -29.48 1.79 2.68
C GLU A 14 -28.56 2.82 1.99
N ASN A 15 -28.91 4.11 2.03
CA ASN A 15 -28.14 5.21 1.44
C ASN A 15 -27.90 5.04 -0.09
N LEU A 16 -28.84 4.40 -0.79
CA LEU A 16 -28.78 4.09 -2.23
C LEU A 16 -29.40 5.19 -3.11
N LEU A 17 -30.00 6.22 -2.50
CA LEU A 17 -30.56 7.39 -3.16
C LEU A 17 -29.72 8.64 -2.83
N GLU A 18 -28.54 8.75 -3.47
CA GLU A 18 -27.79 10.01 -3.49
C GLU A 18 -28.56 11.11 -4.25
N GLU A 19 -28.38 12.36 -3.84
CA GLU A 19 -29.22 13.54 -4.14
C GLU A 19 -29.50 13.82 -5.64
N THR A 20 -30.41 13.08 -6.26
CA THR A 20 -30.82 13.30 -7.65
C THR A 20 -32.33 13.18 -7.82
N VAL A 21 -32.99 14.35 -8.00
CA VAL A 21 -34.26 14.63 -8.73
C VAL A 21 -34.82 16.01 -8.34
N ILE A 22 -34.63 16.47 -7.08
CA ILE A 22 -35.20 17.74 -6.58
C ILE A 22 -34.24 18.94 -6.76
N THR A 23 -32.93 18.71 -6.80
CA THR A 23 -31.89 19.75 -6.92
C THR A 23 -31.74 20.35 -8.33
N THR A 24 -32.03 19.60 -9.39
CA THR A 24 -31.95 20.07 -10.79
C THR A 24 -32.89 21.24 -11.10
N SER A 25 -34.07 21.30 -10.47
CA SER A 25 -35.01 22.43 -10.61
C SER A 25 -34.46 23.75 -10.06
N LYS A 26 -33.68 23.70 -8.95
CA LYS A 26 -33.07 24.90 -8.36
C LYS A 26 -31.83 25.39 -9.12
N ILE A 27 -31.06 24.47 -9.71
CA ILE A 27 -29.88 24.82 -10.52
C ILE A 27 -30.28 25.43 -11.87
N ALA A 28 -31.37 24.95 -12.49
CA ALA A 28 -31.92 25.54 -13.71
C ALA A 28 -32.33 27.02 -13.50
N LYS A 29 -33.10 27.31 -12.44
CA LYS A 29 -33.50 28.69 -12.11
C LYS A 29 -32.35 29.62 -11.73
N LYS A 30 -31.23 29.10 -11.22
CA LYS A 30 -30.06 29.93 -10.91
C LYS A 30 -29.30 30.36 -12.17
N ARG A 31 -29.27 29.51 -13.21
CA ARG A 31 -28.58 29.81 -14.49
C ARG A 31 -29.32 30.79 -15.40
N GLU A 32 -30.63 30.96 -15.27
CA GLU A 32 -31.34 32.04 -16.00
C GLU A 32 -30.98 33.42 -15.44
N VAL A 33 -30.90 33.56 -14.10
CA VAL A 33 -30.60 34.85 -13.45
C VAL A 33 -29.13 35.28 -13.64
N GLU A 34 -28.18 34.34 -13.67
CA GLU A 34 -26.76 34.66 -13.87
C GLU A 34 -26.41 35.05 -15.33
N ASN A 35 -27.23 34.66 -16.31
CA ASN A 35 -27.04 35.06 -17.71
C ASN A 35 -27.62 36.44 -18.06
N GLU A 36 -28.52 37.00 -17.24
CA GLU A 36 -29.13 38.31 -17.47
C GLU A 36 -28.28 39.47 -16.91
N ILE A 37 -27.23 39.17 -16.15
CA ILE A 37 -26.36 40.15 -15.46
C ILE A 37 -25.02 40.39 -16.21
N LEU A 38 -24.71 39.59 -17.25
CA LEU A 38 -23.42 39.60 -17.94
C LEU A 38 -23.43 40.34 -19.30
N PHE A 39 -24.24 41.39 -19.47
CA PHE A 39 -24.37 42.10 -20.75
C PHE A 39 -24.40 43.64 -20.70
N ASP A 40 -24.07 44.24 -19.55
CA ASP A 40 -23.75 45.68 -19.46
C ASP A 40 -22.31 45.89 -18.94
N GLU A 41 -21.71 47.02 -19.32
CA GLU A 41 -20.34 47.48 -18.98
C GLU A 41 -19.12 46.85 -19.69
N ILE A 42 -18.94 47.11 -21.00
CA ILE A 42 -17.61 47.52 -21.53
C ILE A 42 -17.78 48.64 -22.58
N PRO A 43 -17.38 49.89 -22.31
CA PRO A 43 -17.35 50.96 -23.30
C PRO A 43 -15.97 51.10 -23.98
N GLY A 44 -15.98 51.22 -25.31
CA GLY A 44 -14.95 51.95 -26.05
C GLY A 44 -13.84 51.13 -26.73
N LEU A 45 -14.02 50.90 -28.05
CA LEU A 45 -12.91 50.81 -29.01
C LEU A 45 -13.44 51.01 -30.44
N GLU A 46 -13.50 52.27 -30.87
CA GLU A 46 -13.76 52.60 -32.28
C GLU A 46 -12.46 52.59 -33.11
N ASN A 47 -12.64 52.39 -34.41
CA ASN A 47 -11.73 52.78 -35.50
C ASN A 47 -10.43 51.97 -35.72
N SER A 48 -10.55 50.95 -36.58
CA SER A 48 -9.64 50.83 -37.75
C SER A 48 -10.34 50.08 -38.89
N ALA A 49 -10.57 50.77 -40.01
CA ALA A 49 -11.12 50.19 -41.23
C ALA A 49 -10.02 49.61 -42.14
N GLY A 50 -10.42 48.75 -43.08
CA GLY A 50 -9.57 48.10 -44.10
C GLY A 50 -10.09 46.69 -44.38
N GLU A 51 -10.99 46.49 -45.35
CA GLU A 51 -10.63 46.18 -46.74
C GLU A 51 -9.53 45.09 -46.83
N GLY A 52 -9.76 43.88 -47.35
CA GLY A 52 -10.97 43.25 -47.89
C GLY A 52 -10.58 42.21 -48.95
N LEU A 53 -11.26 41.04 -48.99
CA LEU A 53 -11.13 40.12 -50.13
C LEU A 53 -12.38 39.24 -50.31
N ARG A 54 -12.85 39.13 -51.55
CA ARG A 54 -13.97 38.29 -51.99
C ARG A 54 -13.46 37.09 -52.81
N THR A 55 -13.96 35.90 -52.49
CA THR A 55 -14.27 34.75 -53.38
C THR A 55 -15.03 33.73 -52.51
N ALA A 56 -16.30 33.36 -52.71
CA ALA A 56 -16.95 32.69 -53.86
C ALA A 56 -16.31 31.32 -54.19
N ALA A 57 -17.05 30.23 -54.48
CA ALA A 57 -18.45 29.83 -54.25
C ALA A 57 -18.59 28.31 -54.59
N ALA A 58 -19.50 27.58 -53.94
CA ALA A 58 -20.11 26.27 -54.28
C ALA A 58 -20.67 25.70 -52.95
N ASP A 59 -21.97 25.54 -52.71
CA ASP A 59 -23.02 24.82 -53.46
C ASP A 59 -22.75 23.31 -53.56
N GLU A 60 -23.46 22.51 -52.75
CA GLU A 60 -24.32 21.42 -53.23
C GLU A 60 -25.47 21.17 -52.23
N ASP A 61 -26.67 20.96 -52.75
CA ASP A 61 -27.90 20.70 -52.01
C ASP A 61 -27.99 19.24 -51.54
N PHE A 62 -28.66 19.00 -50.39
CA PHE A 62 -29.46 17.77 -50.25
C PHE A 62 -30.71 17.96 -49.40
N SER A 63 -31.86 18.05 -50.08
CA SER A 63 -33.20 18.07 -49.51
C SER A 63 -33.80 16.67 -49.33
N GLY A 64 -34.67 16.45 -48.34
CA GLY A 64 -35.66 15.36 -48.45
C GLY A 64 -36.34 14.86 -47.17
N ASN A 65 -37.63 15.21 -47.02
CA ASN A 65 -38.71 14.53 -46.28
C ASN A 65 -38.53 14.18 -44.79
N SER A 66 -39.38 14.62 -43.85
CA SER A 66 -40.86 14.65 -43.74
C SER A 66 -41.51 13.30 -43.36
N ALA A 67 -42.03 13.24 -42.14
CA ALA A 67 -43.15 12.37 -41.76
C ALA A 67 -43.88 12.99 -40.56
N ASP A 68 -45.11 13.44 -40.78
CA ASP A 68 -45.99 14.02 -39.76
C ASP A 68 -46.57 12.95 -38.82
N VAL A 69 -46.76 13.30 -37.54
CA VAL A 69 -47.88 12.77 -36.75
C VAL A 69 -48.47 13.91 -35.90
N ASP A 70 -49.70 14.28 -36.25
CA ASP A 70 -50.58 15.22 -35.56
C ASP A 70 -51.40 14.49 -34.48
N TYR A 71 -51.61 15.10 -33.30
CA TYR A 71 -52.74 14.79 -32.39
C TYR A 71 -52.97 15.91 -31.35
N SER A 72 -53.70 16.95 -31.77
CA SER A 72 -54.75 17.68 -31.02
C SER A 72 -54.73 17.78 -29.47
N ASP A 73 -54.62 19.03 -29.00
CA ASP A 73 -55.24 19.66 -27.81
C ASP A 73 -56.79 19.52 -27.74
N PRO A 74 -57.52 20.06 -26.72
CA PRO A 74 -57.14 20.44 -25.33
C PRO A 74 -58.15 19.98 -24.24
N ILE A 75 -57.81 20.09 -22.94
CA ILE A 75 -58.78 20.35 -21.85
C ILE A 75 -58.19 21.33 -20.82
N ASP A 76 -58.88 22.46 -20.64
CA ASP A 76 -58.84 23.37 -19.49
C ASP A 76 -60.19 23.23 -18.74
N PRO A 77 -60.26 23.26 -17.39
CA PRO A 77 -60.51 24.56 -16.74
C PRO A 77 -59.81 24.78 -15.39
N SER A 78 -59.16 25.94 -15.28
CA SER A 78 -59.18 26.89 -14.16
C SER A 78 -59.94 26.55 -12.86
N GLU A 79 -59.26 26.64 -11.71
CA GLU A 79 -59.73 27.22 -10.43
C GLU A 79 -58.52 27.27 -9.44
N GLY A 80 -58.29 28.31 -8.63
CA GLY A 80 -59.01 29.57 -8.50
C GLY A 80 -59.05 30.20 -7.10
N PHE A 81 -58.01 30.13 -6.26
CA PHE A 81 -58.00 30.80 -4.94
C PHE A 81 -56.69 31.53 -4.62
N GLY A 82 -56.81 32.72 -4.03
CA GLY A 82 -55.72 33.69 -3.82
C GLY A 82 -55.16 33.76 -2.38
N PRO A 83 -54.31 34.77 -2.09
CA PRO A 83 -53.55 34.85 -0.84
C PRO A 83 -54.06 35.92 0.14
N GLU A 84 -54.37 35.52 1.38
CA GLU A 84 -54.42 36.37 2.58
C GLU A 84 -53.63 35.64 3.68
N GLN A 85 -52.52 36.19 4.19
CA GLN A 85 -52.44 37.16 5.29
C GLN A 85 -53.09 36.67 6.60
N ILE A 86 -52.31 36.56 7.69
CA ILE A 86 -52.44 37.37 8.93
C ILE A 86 -51.52 36.86 10.07
N GLU A 87 -50.76 37.83 10.60
CA GLU A 87 -50.25 38.06 11.97
C GLU A 87 -49.47 37.03 12.83
N GLN A 88 -48.48 37.64 13.49
CA GLN A 88 -47.78 37.23 14.70
C GLN A 88 -48.74 36.96 15.88
N GLN A 89 -48.34 36.07 16.80
CA GLN A 89 -48.51 36.36 18.23
C GLN A 89 -47.46 35.66 19.11
N VAL A 90 -47.00 36.40 20.12
CA VAL A 90 -46.08 35.98 21.18
C VAL A 90 -46.90 35.45 22.35
N LEU A 91 -46.53 34.32 22.98
CA LEU A 91 -46.82 34.01 24.39
C LEU A 91 -46.01 32.78 24.89
N MET A 92 -45.22 32.98 25.96
CA MET A 92 -44.97 31.96 27.01
C MET A 92 -46.13 32.05 28.03
N PRO A 93 -46.47 31.08 28.91
CA PRO A 93 -45.60 30.39 29.89
C PRO A 93 -45.88 28.85 29.92
N THR A 94 -45.68 28.00 30.95
CA THR A 94 -45.37 28.12 32.39
C THR A 94 -44.73 26.83 32.93
N ASP A 95 -44.08 26.89 34.09
CA ASP A 95 -43.89 25.73 34.99
C ASP A 95 -45.18 25.32 35.71
N GLU A 96 -45.39 24.02 35.94
CA GLU A 96 -46.02 23.36 37.10
C GLU A 96 -45.97 21.83 36.83
N ALA A 97 -45.21 21.00 37.56
CA ALA A 97 -45.36 20.53 38.94
C ALA A 97 -46.36 19.36 39.12
N VAL A 98 -46.18 18.55 40.19
CA VAL A 98 -47.06 17.45 40.68
C VAL A 98 -46.95 16.10 39.91
N GLU A 99 -46.83 14.90 40.52
CA GLU A 99 -46.44 14.44 41.87
C GLU A 99 -46.19 12.90 41.87
N ASN A 100 -45.47 12.41 42.90
CA ASN A 100 -45.70 11.17 43.68
C ASN A 100 -45.43 9.72 43.16
N THR A 101 -44.76 8.98 44.05
CA THR A 101 -44.87 7.53 44.37
C THR A 101 -44.35 6.49 43.35
N ASP A 102 -43.82 5.32 43.75
CA ASP A 102 -43.68 4.70 45.08
C ASP A 102 -42.36 3.91 45.22
N SER A 103 -42.03 3.59 46.47
CA SER A 103 -40.94 2.74 46.95
C SER A 103 -41.02 1.27 46.49
N GLY A 104 -39.85 0.64 46.36
CA GLY A 104 -39.68 -0.76 45.94
C GLY A 104 -38.44 -1.39 46.58
N GLU A 105 -38.61 -1.84 47.82
CA GLU A 105 -37.64 -2.50 48.70
C GLU A 105 -37.16 -3.87 48.16
N PHE A 106 -35.85 -4.16 48.13
CA PHE A 106 -35.34 -5.55 48.20
C PHE A 106 -33.90 -5.68 48.73
N ALA A 107 -33.80 -6.52 49.77
CA ALA A 107 -32.69 -6.98 50.60
C ALA A 107 -31.24 -7.15 50.05
N ASP A 108 -30.29 -6.76 50.90
CA ASP A 108 -29.17 -7.54 51.47
C ASP A 108 -28.46 -8.63 50.65
N ALA A 109 -27.13 -8.45 50.47
CA ALA A 109 -26.15 -9.53 50.35
C ALA A 109 -24.77 -9.07 50.90
N ASP A 110 -24.05 -9.98 51.56
CA ASP A 110 -22.91 -9.70 52.46
C ASP A 110 -21.59 -9.24 51.78
N PRO A 111 -20.72 -8.51 52.51
CA PRO A 111 -19.36 -8.20 52.08
C PRO A 111 -18.41 -9.39 52.29
N ILE A 112 -17.54 -9.66 51.32
CA ILE A 112 -16.47 -10.67 51.43
C ILE A 112 -15.23 -10.07 52.09
N GLU A 113 -14.72 -10.78 53.11
CA GLU A 113 -13.49 -10.45 53.83
C GLU A 113 -12.25 -10.52 52.92
N ALA A 114 -11.32 -9.58 53.13
CA ALA A 114 -9.94 -9.69 52.67
C ALA A 114 -9.01 -9.52 53.88
N GLN A 115 -8.22 -10.55 54.18
CA GLN A 115 -7.20 -10.52 55.24
C GLN A 115 -5.80 -10.80 54.69
N ASP A 116 -4.88 -9.94 55.13
CA ASP A 116 -3.52 -10.22 55.59
C ASP A 116 -2.48 -10.89 54.68
N ALA A 117 -1.57 -10.05 54.17
CA ALA A 117 -0.12 -10.24 54.26
C ALA A 117 0.55 -8.84 54.23
N ALA A 118 0.97 -8.31 55.39
CA ALA A 118 2.34 -8.42 55.93
C ALA A 118 3.40 -7.75 55.02
N GLU A 119 3.79 -6.50 55.27
CA GLU A 119 4.75 -6.04 56.30
C GLU A 119 6.19 -5.96 55.78
N ALA A 120 6.61 -4.75 55.40
CA ALA A 120 8.00 -4.29 55.36
C ALA A 120 8.01 -2.76 55.29
N GLY A 121 8.33 -2.08 56.40
CA GLY A 121 8.53 -0.63 56.41
C GLY A 121 9.99 -0.27 56.20
N ASP A 122 10.25 0.95 55.73
CA ASP A 122 11.54 1.60 55.96
C ASP A 122 11.37 3.11 56.23
N GLN A 123 12.38 3.70 56.86
CA GLN A 123 12.28 4.91 57.66
C GLN A 123 12.54 6.18 56.84
N ILE A 124 11.63 7.16 56.93
CA ILE A 124 11.92 8.54 56.50
C ILE A 124 12.62 9.26 57.67
N VAL A 125 13.94 9.33 57.62
CA VAL A 125 14.75 10.14 58.55
C VAL A 125 14.87 11.57 58.03
N SER A 126 14.76 12.54 58.95
CA SER A 126 14.85 13.97 58.68
C SER A 126 16.25 14.54 58.99
N GLY A 127 16.62 15.62 58.31
CA GLY A 127 17.85 16.40 58.56
C GLY A 127 18.96 16.16 57.53
N ASP A 128 19.91 17.08 57.31
CA ASP A 128 20.01 18.44 57.86
C ASP A 128 20.92 19.32 56.96
N THR A 129 20.79 20.63 57.16
CA THR A 129 21.58 21.82 56.76
C THR A 129 23.03 21.67 56.19
N PHE A 130 23.45 22.72 55.46
CA PHE A 130 24.80 23.24 55.11
C PHE A 130 25.31 23.05 53.67
N GLY A 131 25.87 24.14 53.10
CA GLY A 131 26.67 24.06 51.88
C GLY A 131 26.74 25.30 50.97
N GLN A 132 26.94 26.53 51.48
CA GLN A 132 27.45 27.60 50.61
C GLN A 132 28.89 27.27 50.19
N SER A 133 29.18 27.26 48.89
CA SER A 133 30.54 27.29 48.37
C SER A 133 30.60 28.17 47.12
N GLU A 134 31.20 29.34 47.27
CA GLU A 134 31.64 30.17 46.15
C GLU A 134 32.89 29.52 45.53
N LEU A 135 32.89 29.28 44.22
CA LEU A 135 34.07 28.99 43.40
C LEU A 135 33.83 29.50 41.96
N PRO A 136 34.89 29.68 41.14
CA PRO A 136 35.16 30.99 40.55
C PRO A 136 34.67 31.16 39.11
N ALA A 137 34.70 32.42 38.67
CA ALA A 137 34.63 32.75 37.26
C ALA A 137 35.92 32.31 36.53
N GLU A 138 35.80 31.28 35.68
CA GLU A 138 36.78 30.94 34.65
C GLU A 138 36.20 31.13 33.24
N ALA A 139 37.11 31.28 32.28
CA ALA A 139 36.93 31.90 30.98
C ALA A 139 35.78 31.38 30.09
N VAL A 140 35.13 32.33 29.41
CA VAL A 140 34.29 32.09 28.22
C VAL A 140 35.19 32.02 26.99
N GLU A 141 35.52 30.83 26.52
CA GLU A 141 36.03 30.54 25.16
C GLU A 141 35.62 29.12 24.74
N ASP A 142 34.37 28.91 24.31
CA ASP A 142 33.93 27.61 23.74
C ASP A 142 32.76 27.72 22.72
N ASP A 143 32.62 28.85 22.04
CA ASP A 143 31.52 29.13 21.10
C ASP A 143 31.73 28.56 19.67
N VAL A 144 32.83 27.82 19.40
CA VAL A 144 33.23 27.46 18.03
C VAL A 144 32.82 26.04 17.60
N GLU A 145 32.67 25.07 18.50
CA GLU A 145 32.25 23.70 18.11
C GLU A 145 30.75 23.59 17.81
N VAL A 146 29.92 24.47 18.37
CA VAL A 146 28.44 24.45 18.21
C VAL A 146 28.01 24.77 16.76
N GLU A 147 28.74 25.63 16.05
CA GLU A 147 28.40 25.98 14.66
C GLU A 147 28.63 24.80 13.69
N ALA A 148 29.66 23.98 13.92
CA ALA A 148 30.01 22.88 13.03
C ALA A 148 28.97 21.75 13.01
N GLU A 149 28.41 21.38 14.17
CA GLU A 149 27.32 20.40 14.25
C GLU A 149 26.01 20.94 13.64
N ALA A 150 25.74 22.23 13.85
CA ALA A 150 24.58 22.90 13.27
C ALA A 150 24.64 22.94 11.72
N GLU A 151 25.82 23.09 11.12
CA GLU A 151 25.97 23.00 9.66
C GLU A 151 25.84 21.58 9.12
N ALA A 152 26.42 20.58 9.79
CA ALA A 152 26.28 19.17 9.40
C ALA A 152 24.80 18.72 9.40
N SER A 153 24.03 19.16 10.40
CA SER A 153 22.59 18.92 10.48
C SER A 153 21.80 19.57 9.33
N LYS A 154 22.13 20.82 8.96
CA LYS A 154 21.50 21.55 7.84
C LYS A 154 21.75 20.87 6.49
N VAL A 155 22.97 20.39 6.23
CA VAL A 155 23.30 19.67 4.98
C VAL A 155 22.49 18.37 4.87
N SER A 156 22.36 17.62 5.97
CA SER A 156 21.52 16.42 6.05
C SER A 156 20.05 16.72 5.73
N GLY A 157 19.47 17.76 6.34
CA GLY A 157 18.09 18.18 6.09
C GLY A 157 17.83 18.59 4.63
N LYS A 158 18.79 19.29 4.00
CA LYS A 158 18.70 19.69 2.60
C LYS A 158 18.68 18.48 1.67
N GLU A 159 19.62 17.55 1.80
CA GLU A 159 19.68 16.36 0.95
C GLU A 159 18.45 15.45 1.16
N ALA A 160 17.99 15.30 2.41
CA ALA A 160 16.77 14.57 2.74
C ALA A 160 15.53 15.16 2.04
N TYR A 161 15.42 16.48 1.93
CA TYR A 161 14.30 17.12 1.23
C TYR A 161 14.30 16.84 -0.28
N ALA A 162 15.45 16.98 -0.94
CA ALA A 162 15.59 16.64 -2.37
C ALA A 162 15.32 15.15 -2.64
N GLN A 163 15.71 14.28 -1.70
CA GLN A 163 15.44 12.85 -1.74
C GLN A 163 13.92 12.57 -1.63
N ARG A 164 13.20 13.20 -0.68
CA ARG A 164 11.73 13.07 -0.55
C ARG A 164 10.99 13.45 -1.83
N MET A 165 11.36 14.55 -2.48
CA MET A 165 10.75 14.97 -3.76
C MET A 165 11.04 13.97 -4.89
N THR A 166 12.23 13.36 -4.88
CA THR A 166 12.58 12.28 -5.82
C THR A 166 11.75 11.02 -5.56
N ASP A 167 11.60 10.64 -4.28
CA ASP A 167 10.87 9.44 -3.88
C ASP A 167 9.35 9.56 -4.12
N GLU A 168 8.77 10.75 -3.98
CA GLU A 168 7.38 11.01 -4.39
C GLU A 168 7.18 10.74 -5.89
N VAL A 169 8.03 11.30 -6.75
CA VAL A 169 7.97 11.07 -8.21
C VAL A 169 8.19 9.59 -8.56
N MET A 170 9.09 8.89 -7.86
CA MET A 170 9.30 7.44 -8.04
C MET A 170 8.12 6.60 -7.51
N SER A 171 7.40 7.09 -6.49
CA SER A 171 6.20 6.45 -5.96
C SER A 171 5.05 6.55 -6.96
N LEU A 172 4.79 7.75 -7.52
CA LEU A 172 3.76 7.93 -8.54
C LEU A 172 4.07 7.14 -9.83
N ASP A 173 5.34 7.04 -10.24
CA ASP A 173 5.74 6.20 -11.37
C ASP A 173 5.41 4.71 -11.11
N ALA A 174 5.62 4.20 -9.89
CA ALA A 174 5.24 2.84 -9.53
C ALA A 174 3.71 2.62 -9.48
N VAL A 175 2.96 3.58 -8.96
CA VAL A 175 1.48 3.54 -8.94
C VAL A 175 0.91 3.57 -10.37
N GLU A 176 1.42 4.44 -11.25
CA GLU A 176 1.06 4.51 -12.66
C GLU A 176 1.25 3.17 -13.39
N HIS A 177 2.34 2.45 -13.09
CA HIS A 177 2.57 1.12 -13.65
C HIS A 177 1.56 0.08 -13.15
N VAL A 178 1.17 0.13 -11.87
CA VAL A 178 0.15 -0.77 -11.29
C VAL A 178 -1.24 -0.47 -11.84
N VAL A 179 -1.70 0.78 -11.80
CA VAL A 179 -3.01 1.22 -12.32
C VAL A 179 -3.14 0.84 -13.80
N SER A 180 -2.12 1.15 -14.61
CA SER A 180 -2.03 0.73 -16.02
C SER A 180 -2.01 -0.79 -16.23
N GLY A 181 -1.58 -1.56 -15.24
CA GLY A 181 -1.61 -3.03 -15.25
C GLY A 181 -3.02 -3.56 -15.03
N ILE A 182 -3.71 -3.06 -14.00
CA ILE A 182 -5.09 -3.42 -13.65
C ILE A 182 -6.05 -3.10 -14.80
N GLU A 183 -5.97 -1.89 -15.36
CA GLU A 183 -6.77 -1.46 -16.51
C GLU A 183 -6.60 -2.43 -17.70
N ARG A 184 -5.34 -2.75 -18.05
CA ARG A 184 -5.01 -3.63 -19.19
C ARG A 184 -5.44 -5.09 -18.97
N GLU A 185 -5.13 -5.66 -17.81
CA GLU A 185 -5.19 -7.10 -17.59
C GLU A 185 -6.51 -7.55 -16.97
N GLN A 186 -7.03 -6.77 -16.02
CA GLN A 186 -8.25 -7.10 -15.27
C GLN A 186 -9.49 -6.42 -15.87
N MET A 187 -9.39 -5.16 -16.28
CA MET A 187 -10.51 -4.43 -16.92
C MET A 187 -10.56 -4.59 -18.45
N ARG A 188 -9.45 -5.01 -19.07
CA ARG A 188 -9.28 -5.14 -20.53
C ARG A 188 -9.48 -3.82 -21.29
N THR A 189 -9.21 -2.70 -20.64
CA THR A 189 -9.24 -1.36 -21.23
C THR A 189 -7.82 -0.93 -21.65
N VAL A 190 -7.73 0.10 -22.50
CA VAL A 190 -6.43 0.71 -22.85
C VAL A 190 -6.09 1.77 -21.79
N PRO A 191 -4.97 1.66 -21.08
CA PRO A 191 -4.57 2.64 -20.06
C PRO A 191 -4.43 4.06 -20.60
N ASN A 192 -5.12 5.03 -19.99
CA ASN A 192 -4.91 6.45 -20.26
C ASN A 192 -3.76 6.98 -19.40
N ARG A 193 -2.53 6.65 -19.81
CA ARG A 193 -1.31 6.97 -19.04
C ARG A 193 -1.08 8.47 -18.93
N TYR A 194 -0.60 8.90 -17.76
CA TYR A 194 -0.14 10.27 -17.56
C TYR A 194 1.15 10.55 -18.37
N ASP A 195 1.28 11.76 -18.91
CA ASP A 195 2.54 12.20 -19.52
C ASP A 195 3.55 12.54 -18.42
N VAL A 196 4.51 11.64 -18.20
CA VAL A 196 5.56 11.77 -17.19
C VAL A 196 6.69 12.72 -17.60
N VAL A 197 6.72 13.22 -18.84
CA VAL A 197 7.82 14.06 -19.33
C VAL A 197 7.88 15.43 -18.61
N PRO A 198 6.78 16.19 -18.44
CA PRO A 198 6.80 17.45 -17.70
C PRO A 198 7.27 17.29 -16.24
N VAL A 199 6.79 16.25 -15.53
CA VAL A 199 7.21 15.97 -14.14
C VAL A 199 8.71 15.68 -14.07
N LYS A 200 9.24 14.86 -14.98
CA LYS A 200 10.67 14.50 -15.01
C LYS A 200 11.56 15.69 -15.40
N GLN A 201 11.07 16.60 -16.26
CA GLN A 201 11.73 17.86 -16.56
C GLN A 201 11.73 18.80 -15.34
N ALA A 202 10.58 19.03 -14.70
CA ALA A 202 10.47 19.85 -13.50
C ALA A 202 11.35 19.34 -12.36
N LEU A 203 11.40 18.01 -12.14
CA LEU A 203 12.28 17.39 -11.15
C LEU A 203 13.76 17.64 -11.47
N HIS A 204 14.16 17.56 -12.74
CA HIS A 204 15.54 17.82 -13.15
C HIS A 204 15.95 19.28 -12.94
N VAL A 205 15.07 20.23 -13.26
CA VAL A 205 15.31 21.67 -13.02
C VAL A 205 15.41 21.93 -11.51
N PHE A 206 14.44 21.47 -10.72
CA PHE A 206 14.46 21.55 -9.26
C PHE A 206 15.76 20.99 -8.66
N LEU A 207 16.14 19.74 -8.99
CA LEU A 207 17.36 19.12 -8.48
C LEU A 207 18.66 19.79 -8.95
N THR A 208 18.61 20.65 -9.98
CA THR A 208 19.76 21.41 -10.48
C THR A 208 19.90 22.74 -9.74
N GLU A 209 18.81 23.50 -9.64
CA GLU A 209 18.76 24.76 -8.88
C GLU A 209 18.97 24.52 -7.38
N PHE A 210 18.29 23.53 -6.81
CA PHE A 210 18.34 23.22 -5.38
C PHE A 210 19.76 22.86 -4.90
N LYS A 211 20.61 22.30 -5.77
CA LYS A 211 22.04 22.09 -5.45
C LYS A 211 22.79 23.40 -5.25
N THR A 212 22.46 24.44 -6.01
CA THR A 212 23.14 25.75 -5.96
C THR A 212 22.66 26.66 -4.83
N LEU A 213 21.52 26.38 -4.20
CA LEU A 213 21.02 27.17 -3.06
C LEU A 213 21.86 26.96 -1.80
N GLU A 214 22.26 28.03 -1.11
CA GLU A 214 22.92 27.95 0.19
C GLU A 214 21.95 27.58 1.32
N SER A 215 20.65 27.88 1.17
CA SER A 215 19.61 27.57 2.16
C SER A 215 18.34 27.01 1.49
N PRO A 216 17.53 26.17 2.20
CA PRO A 216 16.29 25.62 1.68
C PRO A 216 15.17 26.67 1.72
N GLN A 217 15.20 27.61 0.77
CA GLN A 217 14.07 28.52 0.52
C GLN A 217 13.20 28.00 -0.63
N PRO A 218 11.87 28.21 -0.61
CA PRO A 218 10.99 27.79 -1.69
C PRO A 218 11.36 28.45 -3.02
N THR A 219 11.53 27.66 -4.08
CA THR A 219 11.83 28.16 -5.43
C THR A 219 10.65 28.03 -6.38
N GLU A 220 10.70 28.78 -7.49
CA GLU A 220 9.73 28.64 -8.59
C GLU A 220 9.77 27.24 -9.23
N SER A 221 10.96 26.63 -9.31
CA SER A 221 11.13 25.25 -9.77
C SER A 221 10.52 24.22 -8.81
N GLU A 222 10.59 24.45 -7.50
CA GLU A 222 9.90 23.62 -6.50
C GLU A 222 8.38 23.73 -6.63
N ALA A 223 7.84 24.95 -6.73
CA ALA A 223 6.41 25.18 -6.93
C ALA A 223 5.91 24.54 -8.23
N THR A 224 6.69 24.62 -9.31
CA THR A 224 6.40 23.97 -10.59
C THR A 224 6.40 22.45 -10.48
N LEU A 225 7.39 21.87 -9.79
CA LEU A 225 7.45 20.43 -9.54
C LEU A 225 6.26 19.95 -8.71
N ARG A 226 5.93 20.63 -7.60
CA ARG A 226 4.77 20.30 -6.76
C ARG A 226 3.47 20.31 -7.56
N LYS A 227 3.25 21.31 -8.41
CA LYS A 227 2.08 21.42 -9.29
C LYS A 227 1.96 20.25 -10.28
N GLU A 228 3.07 19.83 -10.90
CA GLU A 228 3.04 18.68 -11.82
C GLU A 228 2.90 17.33 -11.09
N ILE A 229 3.42 17.20 -9.85
CA ILE A 229 3.16 16.06 -8.95
C ILE A 229 1.66 15.99 -8.59
N GLU A 230 1.06 17.10 -8.16
CA GLU A 230 -0.37 17.18 -7.80
C GLU A 230 -1.28 16.81 -8.99
N LYS A 231 -0.95 17.32 -10.18
CA LYS A 231 -1.67 17.02 -11.42
C LYS A 231 -1.57 15.53 -11.80
N TRP A 232 -0.40 14.89 -11.61
CA TRP A 232 -0.25 13.45 -11.79
C TRP A 232 -1.04 12.66 -10.75
N HIS A 233 -0.95 13.04 -9.48
CA HIS A 233 -1.71 12.40 -8.38
C HIS A 233 -3.22 12.47 -8.63
N THR A 234 -3.74 13.64 -9.03
CA THR A 234 -5.15 13.82 -9.41
C THR A 234 -5.54 12.96 -10.62
N SER A 235 -4.67 12.85 -11.63
CA SER A 235 -4.91 11.97 -12.78
C SER A 235 -4.94 10.48 -12.40
N LEU A 236 -4.16 10.07 -11.39
CA LEU A 236 -4.18 8.71 -10.86
C LEU A 236 -5.42 8.45 -10.01
N LEU A 237 -5.81 9.38 -9.14
CA LEU A 237 -7.06 9.30 -8.35
C LEU A 237 -8.29 9.10 -9.24
N ASN A 238 -8.39 9.88 -10.32
CA ASN A 238 -9.53 9.80 -11.25
C ASN A 238 -9.63 8.44 -11.94
N ARG A 239 -8.50 7.80 -12.26
CA ARG A 239 -8.46 6.44 -12.85
C ARG A 239 -8.69 5.35 -11.81
N ASP A 240 -8.13 5.53 -10.62
CA ASP A 240 -8.27 4.59 -9.51
C ASP A 240 -9.72 4.54 -8.99
N ALA A 241 -10.49 5.63 -9.08
CA ALA A 241 -11.90 5.67 -8.71
C ALA A 241 -12.72 4.55 -9.39
N ASP A 242 -12.47 4.29 -10.68
CA ASP A 242 -13.14 3.24 -11.46
C ASP A 242 -12.62 1.82 -11.17
N ILE A 243 -11.50 1.68 -10.45
CA ILE A 243 -10.94 0.39 -10.04
C ILE A 243 -11.57 -0.03 -8.71
N PRO A 244 -12.36 -1.12 -8.65
CA PRO A 244 -12.87 -1.63 -7.38
C PRO A 244 -11.81 -2.52 -6.70
N THR A 245 -11.79 -2.55 -5.37
CA THR A 245 -10.83 -3.33 -4.56
C THR A 245 -10.63 -4.80 -5.02
N PRO A 246 -11.66 -5.56 -5.47
CA PRO A 246 -11.47 -6.92 -5.96
C PRO A 246 -10.58 -7.06 -7.20
N LEU A 247 -10.53 -6.07 -8.10
CA LEU A 247 -9.65 -6.12 -9.28
C LEU A 247 -8.20 -5.82 -8.92
N LEU A 248 -7.97 -4.85 -8.02
CA LEU A 248 -6.65 -4.62 -7.43
C LEU A 248 -6.15 -5.89 -6.71
N ARG A 249 -7.02 -6.57 -5.95
CA ARG A 249 -6.69 -7.81 -5.24
C ARG A 249 -6.22 -8.91 -6.18
N LEU A 250 -6.99 -9.17 -7.24
CA LEU A 250 -6.67 -10.18 -8.26
C LEU A 250 -5.36 -9.83 -8.99
N TYR A 251 -5.17 -8.56 -9.37
CA TYR A 251 -3.90 -8.11 -9.97
C TYR A 251 -2.69 -8.31 -9.04
N CYS A 252 -2.83 -8.03 -7.74
CA CYS A 252 -1.78 -8.29 -6.75
C CYS A 252 -1.42 -9.79 -6.59
N GLU A 253 -2.31 -10.70 -7.00
CA GLU A 253 -2.12 -12.16 -6.95
C GLU A 253 -1.50 -12.68 -8.25
N ASP A 254 -1.99 -12.19 -9.39
CA ASP A 254 -1.48 -12.59 -10.72
C ASP A 254 -0.06 -12.03 -11.01
N SER A 255 0.22 -10.80 -10.58
CA SER A 255 1.45 -10.07 -10.95
C SER A 255 2.63 -10.22 -9.99
N GLY A 256 2.39 -10.68 -8.75
CA GLY A 256 3.44 -10.83 -7.72
C GLY A 256 4.16 -9.51 -7.39
N LEU A 257 3.40 -8.47 -7.02
CA LEU A 257 3.95 -7.13 -6.76
C LEU A 257 5.06 -7.15 -5.72
N ASN A 258 6.18 -6.49 -6.04
CA ASN A 258 7.29 -6.33 -5.10
C ASN A 258 6.96 -5.31 -3.98
N SER A 259 7.71 -5.39 -2.88
CA SER A 259 7.56 -4.51 -1.72
C SER A 259 7.61 -3.03 -2.06
N LYS A 260 8.46 -2.59 -3.00
CA LYS A 260 8.51 -1.19 -3.46
C LYS A 260 7.19 -0.72 -4.08
N SER A 261 6.54 -1.58 -4.88
CA SER A 261 5.26 -1.26 -5.52
C SER A 261 4.12 -1.25 -4.51
N LEU A 262 4.13 -2.19 -3.55
CA LEU A 262 3.18 -2.22 -2.44
C LEU A 262 3.32 -0.99 -1.53
N GLY A 263 4.55 -0.59 -1.17
CA GLY A 263 4.82 0.61 -0.39
C GLY A 263 4.39 1.90 -1.11
N ALA A 264 4.61 2.00 -2.42
CA ALA A 264 4.16 3.13 -3.24
C ALA A 264 2.61 3.24 -3.29
N LEU A 265 1.92 2.12 -3.44
CA LEU A 265 0.45 2.05 -3.36
C LEU A 265 -0.05 2.41 -1.96
N ALA A 266 0.60 1.94 -0.89
CA ALA A 266 0.24 2.26 0.48
C ALA A 266 0.35 3.77 0.75
N ARG A 267 1.47 4.40 0.35
CA ARG A 267 1.66 5.85 0.39
C ARG A 267 0.57 6.59 -0.37
N PHE A 268 0.28 6.17 -1.60
CA PHE A 268 -0.75 6.77 -2.45
C PHE A 268 -2.13 6.72 -1.78
N TYR A 269 -2.60 5.55 -1.32
CA TYR A 269 -3.90 5.45 -0.66
C TYR A 269 -3.95 6.12 0.72
N ARG A 270 -2.82 6.22 1.45
CA ARG A 270 -2.74 6.95 2.73
C ARG A 270 -2.83 8.47 2.54
N ASN A 271 -2.32 9.00 1.43
CA ASN A 271 -2.37 10.43 1.08
C ASN A 271 -3.56 10.81 0.17
N SER A 272 -4.38 9.83 -0.22
CA SER A 272 -5.61 10.04 -0.98
C SER A 272 -6.74 10.58 -0.10
N PRO A 273 -7.68 11.38 -0.64
CA PRO A 273 -8.91 11.75 0.06
C PRO A 273 -9.66 10.50 0.57
N PHE A 274 -10.21 10.58 1.78
CA PHE A 274 -10.88 9.44 2.40
C PHE A 274 -12.10 8.98 1.57
N SER A 275 -12.17 7.67 1.36
CA SER A 275 -13.38 6.98 0.92
C SER A 275 -13.33 5.52 1.34
N GLU A 276 -14.49 4.87 1.41
CA GLU A 276 -14.57 3.44 1.69
C GLU A 276 -13.82 2.57 0.67
N ASN A 277 -13.67 3.03 -0.58
CA ASN A 277 -12.89 2.33 -1.60
C ASN A 277 -11.38 2.48 -1.32
N VAL A 278 -10.91 3.70 -1.07
CA VAL A 278 -9.51 4.01 -0.71
C VAL A 278 -9.10 3.25 0.56
N ARG A 279 -9.91 3.31 1.63
CA ARG A 279 -9.68 2.57 2.89
C ARG A 279 -9.63 1.06 2.67
N SER A 280 -10.42 0.52 1.73
CA SER A 280 -10.39 -0.90 1.36
C SER A 280 -9.15 -1.30 0.55
N LYS A 281 -8.66 -0.42 -0.33
CA LYS A 281 -7.43 -0.65 -1.10
C LYS A 281 -6.18 -0.51 -0.24
N PHE A 282 -6.16 0.46 0.67
CA PHE A 282 -5.10 0.61 1.66
C PHE A 282 -5.00 -0.62 2.57
N ASP A 283 -6.10 -1.04 3.20
CA ASP A 283 -6.19 -2.26 4.03
C ASP A 283 -5.68 -3.51 3.29
N LEU A 284 -6.04 -3.66 2.00
CA LEU A 284 -5.54 -4.72 1.13
C LEU A 284 -4.01 -4.65 0.91
N VAL A 285 -3.51 -3.49 0.51
CA VAL A 285 -2.11 -3.30 0.13
C VAL A 285 -1.19 -3.36 1.36
N ILE A 286 -1.56 -2.72 2.46
CA ILE A 286 -0.75 -2.69 3.69
C ILE A 286 -0.68 -4.07 4.36
N THR A 287 -1.76 -4.85 4.29
CA THR A 287 -1.74 -6.27 4.71
C THR A 287 -0.79 -7.10 3.86
N ARG A 288 -0.67 -6.82 2.55
CA ARG A 288 0.29 -7.50 1.67
C ARG A 288 1.72 -7.01 1.84
N TYR A 289 1.92 -5.78 2.30
CA TYR A 289 3.24 -5.22 2.57
C TYR A 289 3.88 -5.80 3.83
N PHE A 290 3.07 -6.11 4.85
CA PHE A 290 3.51 -6.66 6.13
C PHE A 290 3.25 -8.16 6.34
N ALA A 291 2.74 -8.88 5.33
CA ALA A 291 2.51 -10.32 5.44
C ALA A 291 2.77 -11.08 4.13
N ASP A 292 3.74 -11.99 4.18
CA ASP A 292 4.14 -12.84 3.07
C ASP A 292 3.21 -14.06 2.88
N GLU A 293 3.25 -14.64 1.68
CA GLU A 293 2.49 -15.86 1.37
C GLU A 293 3.21 -17.11 1.91
N ALA A 294 2.60 -17.76 2.89
CA ALA A 294 3.06 -19.02 3.45
C ALA A 294 2.43 -20.22 2.72
N GLU A 295 2.91 -21.44 3.03
CA GLU A 295 2.36 -22.65 2.41
C GLU A 295 0.83 -22.78 2.59
N ARG A 296 0.18 -23.34 1.56
CA ARG A 296 -1.27 -23.70 1.55
C ARG A 296 -2.21 -22.50 1.66
N ASN A 297 -1.86 -21.39 1.03
CA ASN A 297 -2.64 -20.14 1.01
C ASN A 297 -2.72 -19.40 2.36
N ARG A 298 -1.97 -19.87 3.37
CA ARG A 298 -1.79 -19.16 4.63
C ARG A 298 -0.92 -17.90 4.40
N ARG A 299 -0.84 -17.05 5.42
CA ARG A 299 0.08 -15.90 5.48
C ARG A 299 0.84 -15.94 6.79
N GLU A 300 2.04 -15.38 6.76
CA GLU A 300 2.88 -15.14 7.93
C GLU A 300 3.13 -13.64 8.02
N MET A 301 3.19 -13.08 9.24
CA MET A 301 3.47 -11.65 9.40
C MET A 301 4.97 -11.44 9.40
N ASN A 302 5.42 -10.35 8.78
CA ASN A 302 6.83 -10.03 8.63
C ASN A 302 7.40 -9.30 9.85
N LEU A 303 6.51 -8.80 10.74
CA LEU A 303 6.77 -8.07 11.98
C LEU A 303 5.69 -8.42 13.00
N GLU A 304 6.01 -8.34 14.29
CA GLU A 304 5.00 -8.36 15.36
C GLU A 304 4.20 -7.04 15.42
N ARG A 305 3.08 -7.02 16.15
CA ARG A 305 2.16 -5.85 16.18
C ARG A 305 2.87 -4.55 16.55
N ASP A 306 3.68 -4.56 17.61
CA ASP A 306 4.33 -3.36 18.14
C ASP A 306 5.43 -2.86 17.18
N GLU A 307 6.24 -3.76 16.63
CA GLU A 307 7.24 -3.46 15.59
C GLU A 307 6.58 -2.87 14.33
N MET A 308 5.39 -3.35 13.97
CA MET A 308 4.61 -2.83 12.84
C MET A 308 4.08 -1.41 13.11
N ILE A 309 3.71 -1.09 14.35
CA ILE A 309 3.30 0.27 14.76
C ILE A 309 4.48 1.24 14.62
N GLU A 310 5.68 0.87 15.10
CA GLU A 310 6.89 1.67 14.92
C GLU A 310 7.23 1.87 13.43
N ALA A 311 7.18 0.80 12.64
CA ALA A 311 7.44 0.84 11.20
C ALA A 311 6.44 1.73 10.44
N LEU A 312 5.14 1.62 10.74
CA LEU A 312 4.08 2.47 10.17
C LEU A 312 4.27 3.94 10.54
N THR A 313 4.58 4.23 11.81
CA THR A 313 4.82 5.60 12.29
C THR A 313 6.00 6.23 11.55
N LYS A 314 7.10 5.49 11.41
CA LYS A 314 8.27 5.94 10.62
C LYS A 314 7.92 6.17 9.14
N LEU A 315 7.19 5.24 8.51
CA LEU A 315 6.76 5.36 7.12
C LEU A 315 5.90 6.61 6.89
N TYR A 316 4.95 6.92 7.78
CA TYR A 316 4.09 8.11 7.64
C TYR A 316 4.89 9.42 7.73
N VAL A 317 5.89 9.49 8.63
CA VAL A 317 6.81 10.63 8.73
C VAL A 317 7.66 10.76 7.45
N GLU A 318 8.17 9.65 6.91
CA GLU A 318 8.93 9.65 5.65
C GLU A 318 8.08 10.06 4.44
N TRP A 319 6.81 9.62 4.40
CA TRP A 319 5.84 9.98 3.36
C TRP A 319 5.33 11.42 3.48
N SER A 320 5.68 12.12 4.57
CA SER A 320 5.17 13.45 4.92
C SER A 320 3.63 13.47 4.92
N SER A 321 3.02 12.34 5.32
CA SER A 321 1.58 12.17 5.43
C SER A 321 1.06 13.06 6.56
N VAL A 322 0.17 13.99 6.24
CA VAL A 322 -0.55 14.76 7.27
C VAL A 322 -1.35 13.77 8.14
N PRO A 323 -1.31 13.87 9.48
CA PRO A 323 -2.24 13.16 10.35
C PRO A 323 -3.67 13.54 9.95
N VAL A 324 -4.46 12.55 9.54
CA VAL A 324 -5.89 12.74 9.21
C VAL A 324 -6.76 12.42 10.43
N TYR A 325 -6.18 11.72 11.42
CA TYR A 325 -6.68 11.62 12.77
C TYR A 325 -6.10 12.76 13.62
N SER A 326 -6.87 13.24 14.59
CA SER A 326 -6.38 14.14 15.63
C SER A 326 -5.43 13.38 16.57
N GLU A 327 -4.24 13.93 16.81
CA GLU A 327 -3.30 13.41 17.82
C GLU A 327 -3.74 13.81 19.25
N ASP A 328 -4.63 14.80 19.38
CA ASP A 328 -5.14 15.31 20.65
C ASP A 328 -6.44 14.61 21.13
N ASP A 329 -7.21 13.98 20.24
CA ASP A 329 -8.51 13.36 20.58
C ASP A 329 -8.34 11.90 20.98
N GLU A 330 -8.22 11.68 22.29
CA GLU A 330 -8.44 10.42 23.00
C GLU A 330 -7.86 9.13 22.35
N ASP A 331 -6.56 8.86 22.62
CA ASP A 331 -5.93 7.54 22.49
C ASP A 331 -6.83 6.38 22.94
N SER A 332 -7.69 6.62 23.93
CA SER A 332 -8.69 5.67 24.45
C SER A 332 -9.62 5.11 23.36
N GLU A 333 -10.13 5.91 22.42
CA GLU A 333 -11.01 5.39 21.35
C GLU A 333 -10.23 4.50 20.37
N LEU A 334 -9.02 4.92 19.99
CA LEU A 334 -8.13 4.15 19.11
C LEU A 334 -7.73 2.82 19.77
N VAL A 335 -7.39 2.84 21.06
CA VAL A 335 -7.06 1.66 21.86
C VAL A 335 -8.26 0.71 22.00
N LEU A 336 -9.46 1.22 22.28
CA LEU A 336 -10.69 0.41 22.34
C LEU A 336 -11.02 -0.21 20.97
N ALA A 337 -10.83 0.54 19.88
CA ALA A 337 -11.00 0.03 18.52
C ALA A 337 -9.93 -1.01 18.16
N ALA A 338 -8.69 -0.87 18.63
CA ALA A 338 -7.63 -1.86 18.47
C ALA A 338 -7.98 -3.18 19.21
N PHE A 339 -8.44 -3.10 20.46
CA PHE A 339 -8.95 -4.25 21.21
C PHE A 339 -10.12 -4.96 20.49
N LYS A 340 -10.93 -4.24 19.72
CA LYS A 340 -12.03 -4.84 18.96
C LYS A 340 -11.53 -5.77 17.83
N PHE A 341 -10.35 -5.52 17.26
CA PHE A 341 -9.73 -6.47 16.33
C PHE A 341 -9.28 -7.76 17.05
N GLU A 342 -8.75 -7.66 18.27
CA GLU A 342 -8.39 -8.81 19.11
C GLU A 342 -9.62 -9.64 19.50
N ASP A 343 -10.77 -9.01 19.79
CA ASP A 343 -12.05 -9.70 19.98
C ASP A 343 -12.43 -10.56 18.77
N PHE A 344 -12.33 -10.02 17.55
CA PHE A 344 -12.64 -10.78 16.33
C PHE A 344 -11.64 -11.94 16.10
N ILE A 345 -10.35 -11.72 16.36
CA ILE A 345 -9.33 -12.78 16.32
C ILE A 345 -9.71 -13.92 17.28
N ASN A 346 -10.07 -13.58 18.53
CA ASN A 346 -10.42 -14.57 19.55
C ASN A 346 -11.75 -15.27 19.28
N GLU A 347 -12.73 -14.60 18.69
CA GLU A 347 -13.97 -15.23 18.22
C GLU A 347 -13.66 -16.26 17.12
N ALA A 348 -12.89 -15.89 16.08
CA ALA A 348 -12.51 -16.82 15.01
C ALA A 348 -11.70 -18.03 15.52
N LYS A 349 -10.76 -17.81 16.46
CA LYS A 349 -9.99 -18.87 17.14
C LYS A 349 -10.93 -19.87 17.87
N LYS A 350 -12.04 -19.39 18.47
CA LYS A 350 -13.03 -20.21 19.20
C LYS A 350 -13.94 -21.03 18.27
N CYS A 351 -14.34 -20.50 17.11
CA CYS A 351 -15.22 -21.20 16.16
C CYS A 351 -14.66 -22.58 15.77
N ARG A 352 -15.50 -23.62 15.81
CA ARG A 352 -15.12 -25.04 15.60
C ARG A 352 -15.43 -25.56 14.20
N SER A 353 -16.35 -24.93 13.49
CA SER A 353 -16.73 -25.20 12.10
C SER A 353 -16.75 -23.91 11.28
N PHE A 354 -16.81 -24.04 9.96
CA PHE A 354 -17.00 -22.91 9.05
C PHE A 354 -18.45 -22.41 9.10
N ASP A 355 -19.42 -23.32 9.24
CA ASP A 355 -20.84 -22.99 9.50
C ASP A 355 -21.03 -21.97 10.63
N GLU A 356 -20.36 -22.18 11.77
CA GLU A 356 -20.47 -21.33 12.96
C GLU A 356 -20.02 -19.90 12.67
N LEU A 357 -18.90 -19.78 11.96
CA LEU A 357 -18.29 -18.50 11.57
C LEU A 357 -19.16 -17.76 10.53
N LEU A 358 -19.81 -18.48 9.61
CA LEU A 358 -20.78 -17.90 8.68
C LEU A 358 -22.09 -17.47 9.35
N THR A 359 -22.66 -18.34 10.21
CA THR A 359 -23.98 -18.13 10.83
C THR A 359 -23.99 -16.90 11.75
N ASN A 360 -22.87 -16.62 12.43
CA ASN A 360 -22.70 -15.45 13.30
C ASN A 360 -22.48 -14.13 12.53
N GLY A 361 -22.62 -14.13 11.20
CA GLY A 361 -22.42 -12.95 10.34
C GLY A 361 -21.02 -12.33 10.45
N PHE A 362 -20.03 -13.13 10.86
CA PHE A 362 -18.73 -12.66 11.36
C PHE A 362 -18.02 -11.68 10.42
N PHE A 363 -17.89 -12.05 9.13
CA PHE A 363 -17.27 -11.20 8.11
C PHE A 363 -18.04 -9.89 7.87
N LYS A 364 -19.38 -9.89 7.96
CA LYS A 364 -20.20 -8.67 7.85
C LYS A 364 -19.95 -7.74 9.04
N ARG A 365 -19.77 -8.29 10.25
CA ARG A 365 -19.44 -7.50 11.45
C ARG A 365 -18.06 -6.86 11.37
N ILE A 366 -17.02 -7.58 10.93
CA ILE A 366 -15.67 -7.02 10.74
C ILE A 366 -15.68 -5.92 9.67
N LYS A 367 -16.30 -6.18 8.51
CA LYS A 367 -16.42 -5.17 7.46
C LYS A 367 -17.16 -3.92 7.96
N GLY A 368 -18.26 -4.12 8.69
CA GLY A 368 -19.02 -3.03 9.30
C GLY A 368 -18.20 -2.25 10.35
N PHE A 369 -17.35 -2.93 11.11
CA PHE A 369 -16.44 -2.30 12.07
C PHE A 369 -15.37 -1.45 11.38
N LYS A 370 -14.67 -1.99 10.37
CA LYS A 370 -13.68 -1.24 9.55
C LYS A 370 -14.26 -0.03 8.81
N LYS A 371 -15.55 -0.07 8.46
CA LYS A 371 -16.27 1.10 7.93
C LYS A 371 -16.56 2.14 9.02
N LYS A 372 -16.94 1.69 10.23
CA LYS A 372 -17.22 2.58 11.37
C LYS A 372 -16.01 3.32 11.91
N THR A 373 -14.79 2.78 11.76
CA THR A 373 -13.56 3.49 12.15
C THR A 373 -13.24 4.70 11.26
N SER A 374 -13.86 4.84 10.07
CA SER A 374 -13.68 6.01 9.18
C SER A 374 -12.20 6.38 8.94
N GLU A 375 -11.85 7.65 9.02
CA GLU A 375 -10.48 8.17 8.84
C GLU A 375 -9.51 7.69 9.92
N ASN A 376 -9.99 7.47 11.15
CA ASN A 376 -9.20 6.91 12.26
C ASN A 376 -8.61 5.54 11.91
N PHE A 377 -9.18 4.79 10.94
CA PHE A 377 -8.59 3.54 10.45
C PHE A 377 -7.12 3.70 10.02
N PHE A 378 -6.71 4.90 9.55
CA PHE A 378 -5.34 5.15 9.14
C PHE A 378 -4.36 5.31 10.31
N ALA A 379 -4.79 5.43 11.57
CA ALA A 379 -3.90 5.51 12.72
C ALA A 379 -3.00 4.24 12.82
N PRO A 380 -1.67 4.36 13.04
CA PRO A 380 -0.75 3.22 12.99
C PRO A 380 -1.18 2.01 13.83
N MET A 381 -1.71 2.25 15.04
CA MET A 381 -2.22 1.21 15.93
C MET A 381 -3.40 0.43 15.33
N LEU A 382 -4.35 1.11 14.68
CA LEU A 382 -5.51 0.47 14.05
C LEU A 382 -5.13 -0.26 12.77
N VAL A 383 -4.19 0.28 11.99
CA VAL A 383 -3.65 -0.40 10.80
C VAL A 383 -2.95 -1.69 11.19
N ALA A 384 -2.03 -1.67 12.16
CA ALA A 384 -1.31 -2.87 12.62
C ALA A 384 -2.29 -3.93 13.16
N SER A 385 -3.25 -3.52 13.99
CA SER A 385 -4.29 -4.39 14.53
C SER A 385 -5.17 -4.98 13.43
N ALA A 386 -5.49 -4.22 12.38
CA ALA A 386 -6.26 -4.71 11.23
C ALA A 386 -5.47 -5.70 10.37
N VAL A 387 -4.16 -5.47 10.15
CA VAL A 387 -3.27 -6.39 9.42
C VAL A 387 -3.19 -7.75 10.11
N GLU A 388 -2.94 -7.76 11.42
CA GLU A 388 -2.91 -9.01 12.20
C GLU A 388 -4.28 -9.71 12.16
N CYS A 389 -5.37 -8.96 12.35
CA CYS A 389 -6.73 -9.49 12.29
C CYS A 389 -7.00 -10.16 10.93
N ASN A 390 -6.61 -9.52 9.83
CA ASN A 390 -6.71 -10.07 8.48
C ASN A 390 -5.94 -11.39 8.33
N VAL A 391 -4.69 -11.42 8.78
CA VAL A 391 -3.81 -12.60 8.68
C VAL A 391 -4.36 -13.75 9.53
N ALA A 392 -4.66 -13.50 10.80
CA ALA A 392 -5.19 -14.49 11.73
C ALA A 392 -6.52 -15.09 11.27
N ILE A 393 -7.46 -14.25 10.82
CA ILE A 393 -8.77 -14.71 10.33
C ILE A 393 -8.65 -15.44 9.00
N GLY A 394 -7.82 -14.94 8.07
CA GLY A 394 -7.56 -15.63 6.79
C GLY A 394 -6.96 -17.02 7.00
N ASN A 395 -5.98 -17.14 7.89
CA ASN A 395 -5.40 -18.42 8.29
C ASN A 395 -6.44 -19.35 8.93
N ARG A 396 -7.27 -18.81 9.84
CA ARG A 396 -8.34 -19.58 10.49
C ARG A 396 -9.41 -20.07 9.52
N TYR A 397 -9.77 -19.26 8.52
CA TYR A 397 -10.66 -19.66 7.43
C TYR A 397 -10.08 -20.86 6.67
N VAL A 398 -8.80 -20.78 6.27
CA VAL A 398 -8.11 -21.89 5.58
C VAL A 398 -8.11 -23.17 6.45
N ASP A 399 -7.79 -23.06 7.74
CA ASP A 399 -7.79 -24.20 8.68
C ASP A 399 -9.18 -24.86 8.81
N LEU A 400 -10.26 -24.06 8.88
CA LEU A 400 -11.64 -24.56 8.97
C LEU A 400 -12.10 -25.22 7.67
N ILE A 401 -11.78 -24.63 6.51
CA ILE A 401 -12.06 -25.22 5.18
C ILE A 401 -11.29 -26.52 4.99
N GLU A 402 -10.00 -26.60 5.36
CA GLU A 402 -9.23 -27.84 5.34
C GLU A 402 -9.86 -28.92 6.24
N LYS A 403 -10.34 -28.54 7.42
CA LYS A 403 -10.98 -29.45 8.37
C LYS A 403 -12.31 -30.00 7.83
N GLU A 404 -13.20 -29.16 7.35
CA GLU A 404 -14.49 -29.61 6.80
C GLU A 404 -14.32 -30.46 5.54
N ARG A 405 -13.37 -30.10 4.67
CA ARG A 405 -13.01 -30.91 3.51
C ARG A 405 -12.59 -32.34 3.88
N ARG A 406 -11.86 -32.52 4.99
CA ARG A 406 -11.45 -33.86 5.48
C ARG A 406 -12.66 -34.68 5.97
N ASN A 407 -13.72 -34.02 6.44
CA ASN A 407 -14.92 -34.67 6.97
C ASN A 407 -15.97 -34.98 5.89
N SER A 408 -16.23 -34.02 4.99
CA SER A 408 -17.36 -34.06 4.04
C SER A 408 -16.94 -34.26 2.58
N GLY A 409 -15.64 -34.17 2.27
CA GLY A 409 -15.14 -34.18 0.90
C GLY A 409 -15.20 -32.81 0.22
N ALA A 410 -14.48 -32.66 -0.88
CA ALA A 410 -14.35 -31.39 -1.58
C ALA A 410 -15.64 -30.95 -2.30
N ASP A 411 -16.34 -31.89 -2.91
CA ASP A 411 -17.41 -31.57 -3.86
C ASP A 411 -18.69 -31.13 -3.11
N ALA A 412 -19.02 -31.80 -2.00
CA ALA A 412 -20.07 -31.37 -1.06
C ALA A 412 -19.79 -29.99 -0.42
N LEU A 413 -18.52 -29.66 -0.18
CA LEU A 413 -18.12 -28.33 0.34
C LEU A 413 -18.39 -27.23 -0.69
N GLY A 414 -18.10 -27.52 -1.97
CA GLY A 414 -18.40 -26.62 -3.09
C GLY A 414 -19.90 -26.40 -3.30
N GLU A 415 -20.71 -27.46 -3.21
CA GLU A 415 -22.18 -27.35 -3.28
C GLU A 415 -22.76 -26.54 -2.11
N ARG A 416 -22.23 -26.71 -0.90
CA ARG A 416 -22.78 -26.11 0.31
C ARG A 416 -22.49 -24.61 0.44
N TYR A 417 -21.27 -24.17 0.10
CA TYR A 417 -20.82 -22.80 0.37
C TYR A 417 -20.32 -22.01 -0.86
N GLY A 418 -20.28 -22.62 -2.04
CA GLY A 418 -19.64 -22.03 -3.23
C GLY A 418 -20.21 -20.66 -3.63
N GLY A 419 -19.31 -19.70 -3.92
CA GLY A 419 -19.63 -18.38 -4.47
C GLY A 419 -20.24 -17.39 -3.48
N LYS A 420 -21.16 -17.84 -2.62
CA LYS A 420 -21.99 -16.98 -1.75
C LYS A 420 -21.18 -16.19 -0.71
N HIS A 421 -20.06 -16.75 -0.25
CA HIS A 421 -19.29 -16.18 0.86
C HIS A 421 -17.92 -15.64 0.44
N ASP A 422 -17.39 -16.06 -0.73
CA ASP A 422 -16.04 -15.74 -1.19
C ASP A 422 -15.76 -14.22 -1.21
N LYS A 423 -16.74 -13.40 -1.64
CA LYS A 423 -16.63 -11.93 -1.63
C LYS A 423 -16.48 -11.38 -0.20
N SER A 424 -17.36 -11.79 0.72
CA SER A 424 -17.35 -11.30 2.11
C SER A 424 -16.10 -11.72 2.87
N VAL A 425 -15.64 -12.96 2.65
CA VAL A 425 -14.38 -13.48 3.21
C VAL A 425 -13.19 -12.68 2.68
N SER A 426 -13.14 -12.45 1.35
CA SER A 426 -11.99 -11.79 0.73
C SER A 426 -11.90 -10.29 1.04
N GLU A 427 -13.05 -9.64 1.27
CA GLU A 427 -13.13 -8.28 1.79
C GLU A 427 -12.72 -8.19 3.26
N ALA A 428 -13.13 -9.14 4.11
CA ALA A 428 -12.79 -9.11 5.53
C ALA A 428 -11.33 -9.51 5.82
N THR A 429 -10.70 -10.32 4.96
CA THR A 429 -9.34 -10.86 5.18
C THR A 429 -8.27 -10.25 4.27
N SER A 430 -8.61 -9.33 3.38
CA SER A 430 -7.65 -8.70 2.45
C SER A 430 -6.86 -9.68 1.55
N LYS A 431 -7.43 -10.85 1.22
CA LYS A 431 -6.86 -11.87 0.31
C LYS A 431 -7.96 -12.58 -0.46
N THR A 432 -7.73 -12.98 -1.72
CA THR A 432 -8.74 -13.75 -2.46
C THR A 432 -8.76 -15.16 -1.90
N LEU A 433 -9.84 -15.49 -1.21
CA LEU A 433 -10.07 -16.81 -0.64
C LEU A 433 -11.28 -17.43 -1.35
N GLN A 434 -11.10 -17.73 -2.63
CA GLN A 434 -12.09 -18.48 -3.41
C GLN A 434 -12.09 -19.95 -2.99
N LEU A 435 -13.19 -20.40 -2.39
CA LEU A 435 -13.36 -21.76 -1.92
C LEU A 435 -13.06 -22.80 -3.02
N THR A 436 -13.48 -22.51 -4.26
CA THR A 436 -13.25 -23.37 -5.43
C THR A 436 -11.78 -23.68 -5.69
N ASP A 437 -10.88 -22.73 -5.43
CA ASP A 437 -9.45 -22.88 -5.77
C ASP A 437 -8.67 -23.53 -4.64
N LEU A 438 -8.98 -23.19 -3.38
CA LEU A 438 -8.55 -23.95 -2.19
C LEU A 438 -8.92 -25.44 -2.32
N LEU A 439 -10.09 -25.75 -2.90
CA LEU A 439 -10.52 -27.11 -3.19
C LEU A 439 -9.74 -27.77 -4.35
N LYS A 440 -9.36 -27.03 -5.40
CA LYS A 440 -8.59 -27.54 -6.55
C LYS A 440 -7.14 -27.84 -6.21
N GLU A 441 -6.41 -26.92 -5.58
CA GLU A 441 -4.96 -27.02 -5.40
C GLU A 441 -4.52 -28.32 -4.71
N THR A 442 -5.22 -28.71 -3.64
CA THR A 442 -4.89 -29.94 -2.92
C THR A 442 -5.26 -31.21 -3.70
N LYS A 443 -6.16 -31.15 -4.71
CA LYS A 443 -6.36 -32.27 -5.65
C LYS A 443 -5.11 -32.46 -6.53
N ALA A 444 -4.41 -31.39 -6.91
CA ALA A 444 -3.14 -31.47 -7.64
C ALA A 444 -1.99 -31.98 -6.76
N LYS A 445 -1.77 -31.38 -5.57
CA LYS A 445 -0.71 -31.81 -4.64
C LYS A 445 -0.87 -33.27 -4.18
N ASN A 446 -2.10 -33.74 -3.91
CA ASN A 446 -2.36 -35.16 -3.58
C ASN A 446 -2.08 -36.12 -4.75
N ARG A 447 -2.20 -35.68 -6.01
CA ARG A 447 -1.82 -36.51 -7.18
C ARG A 447 -0.30 -36.64 -7.29
N GLN A 448 0.44 -35.56 -7.07
CA GLN A 448 1.92 -35.59 -7.04
C GLN A 448 2.45 -36.46 -5.89
N ALA A 449 1.92 -36.31 -4.67
CA ALA A 449 2.31 -37.13 -3.53
C ALA A 449 2.07 -38.64 -3.75
N LYS A 450 0.95 -39.00 -4.40
CA LYS A 450 0.65 -40.40 -4.75
C LYS A 450 1.49 -40.93 -5.92
N ALA A 451 1.99 -40.07 -6.81
CA ALA A 451 2.88 -40.46 -7.90
C ALA A 451 4.33 -40.70 -7.43
N GLY A 452 4.82 -39.94 -6.44
CA GLY A 452 6.17 -40.11 -5.87
C GLY A 452 6.34 -41.32 -4.96
N GLY A 453 5.26 -41.84 -4.37
CA GLY A 453 5.29 -42.87 -3.32
C GLY A 453 5.51 -44.33 -3.76
N LYS A 454 6.00 -44.61 -4.98
CA LYS A 454 6.08 -45.98 -5.51
C LYS A 454 7.40 -46.38 -6.18
N ILE A 455 8.54 -46.03 -5.56
CA ILE A 455 9.81 -46.73 -5.81
C ILE A 455 9.82 -48.03 -4.98
N GLY A 456 9.04 -49.01 -5.46
CA GLY A 456 8.80 -50.28 -4.80
C GLY A 456 9.09 -51.47 -5.71
N ARG A 457 10.37 -51.84 -5.82
CA ARG A 457 10.90 -53.17 -6.17
C ARG A 457 10.08 -53.99 -7.19
N ILE A 458 10.30 -53.76 -8.49
CA ILE A 458 9.86 -54.69 -9.54
C ILE A 458 10.76 -55.94 -9.49
N VAL A 459 10.22 -57.04 -8.99
CA VAL A 459 10.76 -58.39 -9.22
C VAL A 459 10.29 -58.86 -10.60
N SER A 460 11.17 -59.52 -11.35
CA SER A 460 10.89 -60.01 -12.70
C SER A 460 9.84 -61.13 -12.71
N GLY A 461 8.86 -61.02 -13.61
CA GLY A 461 7.83 -62.01 -13.84
C GLY A 461 7.49 -62.12 -15.33
N ASN A 462 8.16 -63.02 -16.04
CA ASN A 462 7.92 -63.28 -17.46
C ASN A 462 6.54 -63.91 -17.68
N ARG A 463 5.69 -63.32 -18.53
CA ARG A 463 4.78 -64.10 -19.41
C ARG A 463 4.22 -63.30 -20.60
N SER A 464 4.61 -63.76 -21.78
CA SER A 464 3.84 -63.89 -23.02
C SER A 464 2.68 -62.93 -23.31
N ARG A 465 2.95 -61.96 -24.19
CA ARG A 465 2.46 -61.93 -25.59
C ARG A 465 0.98 -62.28 -25.82
N GLU A 466 0.18 -61.26 -26.10
CA GLU A 466 -0.78 -61.28 -27.21
C GLU A 466 -0.83 -59.89 -27.88
N SER A 467 -1.25 -59.83 -29.14
CA SER A 467 -0.93 -58.73 -30.05
C SER A 467 -2.18 -58.06 -30.63
N GLU A 468 -2.28 -56.74 -30.50
CA GLU A 468 -3.12 -55.92 -31.38
C GLU A 468 -2.27 -54.76 -31.93
N GLU A 469 -2.03 -54.80 -33.25
CA GLU A 469 -1.48 -53.66 -33.98
C GLU A 469 -2.59 -52.59 -34.15
N SER A 470 -2.37 -51.40 -33.62
CA SER A 470 -3.11 -50.21 -34.07
C SER A 470 -2.16 -49.04 -34.35
N SER A 471 -2.42 -48.35 -35.46
CA SER A 471 -1.51 -47.36 -36.04
C SER A 471 -1.46 -46.07 -35.23
N SER A 472 -0.37 -45.84 -34.50
CA SER A 472 -0.13 -44.62 -33.71
C SER A 472 1.33 -44.10 -33.80
N SER A 473 1.95 -44.25 -34.98
CA SER A 473 3.40 -43.98 -35.16
C SER A 473 3.80 -42.51 -35.31
N GLY A 474 2.83 -41.59 -35.41
CA GLY A 474 3.08 -40.14 -35.54
C GLY A 474 3.37 -39.44 -34.22
N ILE A 475 2.48 -39.59 -33.23
CA ILE A 475 2.52 -38.83 -31.97
C ILE A 475 3.78 -39.16 -31.15
N TYR A 476 4.16 -40.44 -31.09
CA TYR A 476 5.36 -40.87 -30.35
C TYR A 476 6.66 -40.25 -30.87
N LYS A 477 6.75 -39.99 -32.19
CA LYS A 477 7.92 -39.32 -32.80
C LYS A 477 7.96 -37.83 -32.44
N ALA A 478 6.80 -37.16 -32.41
CA ALA A 478 6.71 -35.77 -31.97
C ALA A 478 7.10 -35.61 -30.48
N VAL A 479 6.57 -36.47 -29.61
CA VAL A 479 6.86 -36.44 -28.16
C VAL A 479 8.34 -36.72 -27.87
N MET A 480 8.94 -37.73 -28.54
CA MET A 480 10.38 -37.97 -28.42
C MET A 480 11.24 -36.81 -28.96
N GLY A 481 10.81 -36.16 -30.06
CA GLY A 481 11.46 -34.95 -30.57
C GLY A 481 11.46 -33.81 -29.55
N SER A 482 10.32 -33.54 -28.90
CA SER A 482 10.23 -32.51 -27.87
C SER A 482 11.08 -32.82 -26.63
N LEU A 483 11.15 -34.09 -26.20
CA LEU A 483 11.98 -34.50 -25.06
C LEU A 483 13.47 -34.31 -25.32
N ILE A 484 13.94 -34.62 -26.54
CA ILE A 484 15.33 -34.38 -26.94
C ILE A 484 15.64 -32.87 -26.98
N LEU A 485 14.71 -32.05 -27.48
CA LEU A 485 14.91 -30.61 -27.58
C LEU A 485 14.93 -29.93 -26.19
N VAL A 486 14.07 -30.36 -25.26
CA VAL A 486 14.13 -29.95 -23.84
C VAL A 486 15.43 -30.41 -23.18
N GLY A 487 15.88 -31.64 -23.44
CA GLY A 487 17.17 -32.14 -22.95
C GLY A 487 18.37 -31.31 -23.45
N LEU A 488 18.35 -30.89 -24.71
CA LEU A 488 19.37 -30.01 -25.29
C LEU A 488 19.32 -28.59 -24.71
N LEU A 489 18.15 -28.04 -24.42
CA LEU A 489 18.00 -26.75 -23.76
C LEU A 489 18.54 -26.79 -22.31
N ILE A 490 18.23 -27.86 -21.55
CA ILE A 490 18.76 -28.06 -20.21
C ILE A 490 20.29 -28.23 -20.25
N PHE A 491 20.82 -29.04 -21.17
CA PHE A 491 22.26 -29.22 -21.34
C PHE A 491 22.96 -27.91 -21.76
N GLY A 492 22.35 -27.14 -22.67
CA GLY A 492 22.84 -25.82 -23.08
C GLY A 492 22.84 -24.82 -21.93
N TYR A 493 21.79 -24.80 -21.10
CA TYR A 493 21.73 -23.97 -19.89
C TYR A 493 22.80 -24.38 -18.86
N LEU A 494 23.00 -25.69 -18.63
CA LEU A 494 24.03 -26.18 -17.74
C LEU A 494 25.44 -25.83 -18.25
N ALA A 495 25.72 -26.02 -19.54
CA ALA A 495 26.99 -25.63 -20.16
C ALA A 495 27.23 -24.11 -20.10
N TYR A 496 26.19 -23.30 -20.37
CA TYR A 496 26.26 -21.84 -20.23
C TYR A 496 26.53 -21.45 -18.78
N SER A 497 25.84 -22.05 -17.80
CA SER A 497 26.08 -21.82 -16.38
C SER A 497 27.47 -22.28 -15.91
N ALA A 498 28.07 -23.28 -16.55
CA ALA A 498 29.45 -23.71 -16.27
C ALA A 498 30.49 -22.75 -16.89
N ILE A 499 30.19 -22.13 -18.03
CA ILE A 499 31.08 -21.16 -18.69
C ILE A 499 30.99 -19.77 -18.05
N VAL A 500 29.83 -19.39 -17.50
CA VAL A 500 29.58 -18.08 -16.87
C VAL A 500 29.69 -18.13 -15.34
N GLY A 501 29.49 -19.30 -14.73
CA GLY A 501 29.36 -19.48 -13.28
C GLY A 501 30.66 -19.56 -12.47
N ASP A 502 31.82 -19.31 -13.08
CA ASP A 502 33.10 -19.14 -12.36
C ASP A 502 33.20 -17.79 -11.63
N SER A 503 32.12 -17.00 -11.62
CA SER A 503 31.92 -15.93 -10.65
C SER A 503 31.80 -16.51 -9.24
N VAL A 504 32.92 -16.51 -8.52
CA VAL A 504 33.09 -16.80 -7.07
C VAL A 504 31.78 -16.75 -6.28
N LYS A 505 31.35 -17.92 -5.79
CA LYS A 505 30.21 -18.01 -4.86
C LYS A 505 30.55 -17.33 -3.54
N LEU A 506 30.14 -16.07 -3.42
CA LEU A 506 30.08 -15.34 -2.16
C LEU A 506 28.98 -15.95 -1.28
N SER A 507 29.17 -15.95 0.04
CA SER A 507 28.28 -16.68 0.96
C SER A 507 26.96 -15.93 1.17
N GLU A 508 25.90 -16.69 1.50
CA GLU A 508 24.49 -16.25 1.47
C GLU A 508 24.11 -15.21 2.55
N SER A 509 25.09 -14.71 3.30
CA SER A 509 24.95 -13.74 4.39
C SER A 509 25.71 -12.41 4.13
N GLU A 510 25.96 -12.07 2.86
CA GLU A 510 26.84 -10.96 2.47
C GLU A 510 26.07 -9.78 1.86
N GLU A 511 26.11 -8.63 2.53
CA GLU A 511 25.49 -7.39 2.05
C GLU A 511 26.30 -6.83 0.87
N LYS A 512 25.72 -6.90 -0.34
CA LYS A 512 26.36 -6.45 -1.58
C LYS A 512 26.23 -4.94 -1.75
N ILE A 513 27.35 -4.22 -1.66
CA ILE A 513 27.37 -2.78 -1.90
C ILE A 513 27.35 -2.49 -3.40
N MET A 514 26.37 -1.70 -3.86
CA MET A 514 26.37 -1.14 -5.21
C MET A 514 27.35 0.03 -5.33
N LEU A 515 28.43 -0.16 -6.09
CA LEU A 515 29.48 0.85 -6.29
C LEU A 515 29.27 1.75 -7.52
N GLU A 516 28.19 1.58 -8.29
CA GLU A 516 28.02 2.18 -9.63
C GLU A 516 28.10 3.73 -9.65
N ARG A 517 27.75 4.39 -8.54
CA ARG A 517 27.85 5.85 -8.38
C ARG A 517 29.13 6.33 -7.67
N SER A 518 29.97 5.42 -7.18
CA SER A 518 31.21 5.73 -6.46
C SER A 518 32.40 5.83 -7.41
N PHE A 519 33.43 6.62 -7.07
CA PHE A 519 34.72 6.62 -7.77
C PHE A 519 35.37 5.21 -7.80
N LEU A 520 35.01 4.35 -6.84
CA LEU A 520 35.51 2.98 -6.70
C LEU A 520 35.13 2.04 -7.85
N HIS A 521 34.05 2.28 -8.61
CA HIS A 521 33.67 1.40 -9.73
C HIS A 521 34.77 1.26 -10.79
N LYS A 522 35.67 2.24 -10.88
CA LYS A 522 36.81 2.21 -11.82
C LYS A 522 37.91 1.22 -11.41
N PHE A 523 37.90 0.79 -10.15
CA PHE A 523 38.96 0.01 -9.52
C PHE A 523 38.48 -1.30 -8.91
N VAL A 524 37.23 -1.36 -8.45
CA VAL A 524 36.59 -2.50 -7.78
C VAL A 524 35.41 -3.01 -8.62
N LYS A 525 35.40 -4.32 -8.88
CA LYS A 525 34.38 -5.03 -9.67
C LYS A 525 33.18 -5.48 -8.83
N ASN A 526 33.47 -6.04 -7.65
CA ASN A 526 32.49 -6.55 -6.69
C ASN A 526 32.95 -6.15 -5.27
N SER A 527 32.01 -5.88 -4.37
CA SER A 527 32.28 -5.61 -2.96
C SER A 527 31.14 -6.08 -2.05
N ALA A 528 31.51 -6.60 -0.89
CA ALA A 528 30.59 -6.95 0.21
C ALA A 528 31.20 -6.54 1.55
N ILE A 529 30.36 -6.33 2.57
CA ILE A 529 30.80 -6.28 3.97
C ILE A 529 30.53 -7.64 4.61
N LYS A 530 31.53 -8.16 5.33
CA LYS A 530 31.40 -9.35 6.17
C LYS A 530 32.16 -9.13 7.48
N GLU A 531 31.47 -9.28 8.62
CA GLU A 531 32.10 -9.24 9.96
C GLU A 531 33.00 -8.00 10.17
N GLY A 532 32.49 -6.80 9.81
CA GLY A 532 33.25 -5.55 9.91
C GLY A 532 34.43 -5.41 8.94
N THR A 533 34.50 -6.28 7.91
CA THR A 533 35.52 -6.27 6.86
C THR A 533 34.89 -5.99 5.51
N PHE A 534 35.32 -4.93 4.83
CA PHE A 534 34.99 -4.67 3.43
C PHE A 534 35.88 -5.55 2.53
N ALA A 535 35.29 -6.58 1.93
CA ALA A 535 35.94 -7.49 1.01
C ALA A 535 35.59 -7.11 -0.43
N ALA A 536 36.60 -6.90 -1.28
CA ALA A 536 36.39 -6.41 -2.64
C ALA A 536 37.31 -7.07 -3.68
N THR A 537 36.76 -7.38 -4.86
CA THR A 537 37.52 -7.87 -6.01
C THR A 537 37.94 -6.69 -6.88
N VAL A 538 39.24 -6.49 -7.10
CA VAL A 538 39.74 -5.40 -7.94
C VAL A 538 39.65 -5.72 -9.45
N THR A 539 39.67 -4.67 -10.26
CA THR A 539 39.72 -4.70 -11.74
C THR A 539 41.17 -4.60 -12.24
N ASP A 540 41.41 -4.90 -13.51
CA ASP A 540 42.76 -4.78 -14.11
C ASP A 540 43.35 -3.35 -14.03
N LYS A 541 42.49 -2.32 -13.97
CA LYS A 541 42.90 -0.92 -13.77
C LYS A 541 43.60 -0.68 -12.43
N TRP A 542 43.36 -1.54 -11.44
CA TRP A 542 44.13 -1.53 -10.19
C TRP A 542 45.60 -1.80 -10.44
N ASN A 543 45.93 -2.72 -11.36
CA ASN A 543 47.31 -3.11 -11.60
C ASN A 543 48.12 -2.00 -12.28
N SER A 544 47.47 -1.15 -13.09
CA SER A 544 48.08 0.05 -13.68
C SER A 544 48.33 1.21 -12.71
N LEU A 545 47.76 1.20 -11.50
CA LEU A 545 48.02 2.25 -10.52
C LEU A 545 49.44 2.14 -9.92
N SER A 546 50.09 3.28 -9.74
CA SER A 546 51.29 3.40 -8.92
C SER A 546 51.01 3.04 -7.45
N ARG A 547 52.07 2.82 -6.68
CA ARG A 547 51.94 2.49 -5.26
C ARG A 547 51.24 3.60 -4.46
N ALA A 548 51.55 4.87 -4.74
CA ALA A 548 50.94 6.00 -4.06
C ALA A 548 49.42 6.10 -4.35
N GLU A 549 49.01 5.88 -5.60
CA GLU A 549 47.58 5.86 -5.96
C GLU A 549 46.83 4.68 -5.32
N LYS A 550 47.47 3.51 -5.19
CA LYS A 550 46.91 2.36 -4.45
C LYS A 550 46.72 2.68 -2.96
N GLU A 551 47.72 3.31 -2.34
CA GLU A 551 47.65 3.77 -0.95
C GLU A 551 46.53 4.81 -0.77
N GLU A 552 46.37 5.76 -1.70
CA GLU A 552 45.28 6.75 -1.68
C GLU A 552 43.88 6.12 -1.81
N VAL A 553 43.69 5.18 -2.75
CA VAL A 553 42.39 4.51 -2.93
C VAL A 553 42.04 3.68 -1.69
N VAL A 554 43.01 2.96 -1.11
CA VAL A 554 42.81 2.20 0.15
C VAL A 554 42.47 3.13 1.32
N ALA A 555 43.16 4.26 1.45
CA ALA A 555 42.86 5.25 2.49
C ALA A 555 41.42 5.79 2.36
N LYS A 556 40.94 6.05 1.14
CA LYS A 556 39.55 6.47 0.90
C LYS A 556 38.53 5.37 1.22
N ILE A 557 38.82 4.10 0.91
CA ILE A 557 37.94 2.97 1.30
C ILE A 557 37.89 2.81 2.83
N SER A 558 39.03 2.97 3.52
CA SER A 558 39.11 2.92 4.98
C SER A 558 38.37 4.09 5.65
N ALA A 559 38.48 5.30 5.10
CA ALA A 559 37.72 6.46 5.57
C ALA A 559 36.19 6.27 5.44
N LEU A 560 35.72 5.70 4.32
CA LEU A 560 34.32 5.30 4.16
C LEU A 560 33.90 4.21 5.17
N GLY A 561 34.83 3.37 5.61
CA GLY A 561 34.58 2.33 6.62
C GLY A 561 34.15 2.87 7.97
N LYS A 562 34.74 3.99 8.40
CA LYS A 562 34.32 4.68 9.63
C LYS A 562 32.87 5.15 9.60
N VAL A 563 32.37 5.52 8.42
CA VAL A 563 30.97 5.95 8.22
C VAL A 563 30.02 4.75 8.06
N LYS A 564 30.51 3.64 7.49
CA LYS A 564 29.71 2.44 7.15
C LYS A 564 29.91 1.24 8.10
N GLY A 565 30.53 1.43 9.26
CA GLY A 565 30.66 0.39 10.28
C GLY A 565 31.62 -0.76 9.93
N TYR A 566 32.64 -0.54 9.09
CA TYR A 566 33.68 -1.54 8.83
C TYR A 566 35.09 -1.01 9.15
N GLU A 567 35.88 -1.82 9.85
CA GLU A 567 37.22 -1.46 10.35
C GLU A 567 38.37 -1.97 9.46
N LYS A 568 38.09 -3.01 8.67
CA LYS A 568 39.10 -3.72 7.86
C LYS A 568 38.75 -3.63 6.38
N VAL A 569 39.77 -3.57 5.54
CA VAL A 569 39.64 -3.59 4.07
C VAL A 569 40.49 -4.74 3.54
N GLU A 570 39.90 -5.60 2.72
CA GLU A 570 40.56 -6.74 2.09
C GLU A 570 40.32 -6.71 0.57
N LEU A 571 41.37 -6.39 -0.20
CA LEU A 571 41.31 -6.30 -1.65
C LEU A 571 41.91 -7.57 -2.28
N LYS A 572 41.11 -8.28 -3.08
CA LYS A 572 41.45 -9.53 -3.76
C LYS A 572 41.56 -9.31 -5.27
N ASP A 573 42.49 -10.01 -5.92
CA ASP A 573 42.52 -10.08 -7.39
C ASP A 573 41.40 -10.98 -7.94
N ALA A 574 41.32 -11.08 -9.27
CA ALA A 574 40.36 -11.95 -9.96
C ALA A 574 40.54 -13.46 -9.68
N SER A 575 41.68 -13.88 -9.10
CA SER A 575 41.92 -15.26 -8.66
C SER A 575 41.55 -15.49 -7.18
N GLY A 576 41.10 -14.44 -6.48
CA GLY A 576 40.78 -14.49 -5.05
C GLY A 576 41.97 -14.30 -4.12
N LYS A 577 43.19 -14.08 -4.64
CA LYS A 577 44.38 -13.83 -3.83
C LYS A 577 44.33 -12.41 -3.26
N VAL A 578 44.57 -12.28 -1.96
CA VAL A 578 44.66 -10.97 -1.27
C VAL A 578 45.89 -10.21 -1.78
N ILE A 579 45.66 -9.02 -2.34
CA ILE A 579 46.70 -8.09 -2.80
C ILE A 579 47.02 -7.07 -1.72
N THR A 580 46.02 -6.65 -0.95
CA THR A 580 46.15 -5.61 0.07
C THR A 580 45.18 -5.85 1.20
N SER A 581 45.67 -5.75 2.43
CA SER A 581 44.82 -5.73 3.62
C SER A 581 45.16 -4.52 4.48
N THR A 582 44.16 -4.01 5.20
CA THR A 582 44.34 -2.98 6.22
C THR A 582 43.74 -3.40 7.54
N LEU A 583 44.45 -3.04 8.62
CA LEU A 583 43.97 -3.13 9.99
C LEU A 583 44.27 -1.78 10.65
N GLY A 584 43.25 -0.93 10.77
CA GLY A 584 43.43 0.47 11.16
C GLY A 584 44.21 1.27 10.11
N THR A 585 45.18 2.08 10.55
CA THR A 585 45.94 3.02 9.69
C THR A 585 47.07 2.39 8.88
N LYS A 586 47.35 1.09 9.07
CA LYS A 586 48.49 0.42 8.43
C LYS A 586 48.03 -0.33 7.17
N VAL A 587 48.70 -0.05 6.05
CA VAL A 587 48.44 -0.68 4.75
C VAL A 587 49.55 -1.67 4.43
N ASP A 588 49.21 -2.96 4.41
CA ASP A 588 50.13 -4.02 4.05
C ASP A 588 49.81 -4.54 2.64
N PHE A 589 50.74 -4.32 1.70
CA PHE A 589 50.67 -4.87 0.34
C PHE A 589 51.35 -6.24 0.29
N ALA A 590 50.68 -7.20 -0.33
CA ALA A 590 51.29 -8.49 -0.67
C ALA A 590 52.47 -8.29 -1.63
N LYS A 591 53.57 -8.99 -1.37
CA LYS A 591 54.74 -9.06 -2.26
C LYS A 591 54.52 -10.01 -3.43
#